data_AF-A0A2N9N2S5-F1
#
_entry.id   AF-A0A2N9N2S5-F1
#
_cell.length_a   1.000
_cell.length_b   1.000
_cell.length_c   1.000
_cell.angle_alpha   90.00
_cell.angle_beta   90.00
_cell.angle_gamma   90.00
#
_symmetry.space_group_name_H-M   'P 1'
#
loop_
_entity.id
_entity.type
_entity.pdbx_description
1 polymer ?
#
loop_
_entity_poly.entity_id
_entity_poly.type
_entity_poly.pdbx_seq_one_letter_code
_entity_poly.pdbx_strand_id
1 'polypeptide(L)'
;MLRRITLALLSSLLCCHGADVSLDRVTALAKTYFRDSAEVPMSVVVTTVVTDGAGKVKHQGQSTVRMVFHGYNQASGKWSFRGNSGWFNTGALRDSISGEFAAFYAAGFLLPPKKPAQNIEIQQPSEPGKPVLVVMKDGACPELQLMPRWMFPKVFCGSGQFSLAVDAGDDLTFQHFNFDSAGRPSAAKVPYLGDVQLTGFHAAVDFQKEFLPGDKSPYLWTKETVSTIVTNKGKVTITNQYSPR
;
A
#
# COMPACT_ATOMS: atom_id res chain seq x y z
N MET A 1 74.71 -7.49 -9.01
CA MET A 1 73.71 -6.79 -9.83
C MET A 1 72.61 -7.77 -10.21
N LEU A 2 71.41 -7.66 -9.62
CA LEU A 2 70.10 -7.53 -10.30
C LEU A 2 68.99 -7.68 -9.26
N ARG A 3 68.29 -6.57 -9.01
CA ARG A 3 67.03 -6.50 -8.27
C ARG A 3 65.94 -7.26 -9.04
N ARG A 4 65.12 -8.05 -8.35
CA ARG A 4 63.74 -8.31 -8.78
C ARG A 4 62.78 -7.76 -7.71
N ILE A 5 62.23 -6.61 -8.05
CA ILE A 5 61.03 -6.00 -7.47
C ILE A 5 59.84 -6.56 -8.24
N THR A 6 58.64 -6.40 -7.68
CA THR A 6 57.28 -6.49 -8.27
C THR A 6 56.60 -7.86 -8.13
N LEU A 7 55.31 -7.95 -7.77
CA LEU A 7 54.28 -6.94 -7.53
C LEU A 7 53.23 -7.59 -6.61
N ALA A 8 52.89 -6.93 -5.50
CA ALA A 8 51.70 -7.30 -4.74
C ALA A 8 50.47 -6.86 -5.55
N LEU A 9 49.75 -7.81 -6.14
CA LEU A 9 48.38 -7.56 -6.58
C LEU A 9 47.50 -7.44 -5.33
N LEU A 10 47.42 -6.23 -4.77
CA LEU A 10 46.25 -5.82 -4.02
C LEU A 10 45.11 -5.66 -5.03
N SER A 11 44.42 -6.78 -5.27
CA SER A 11 43.11 -6.77 -5.92
C SER A 11 42.20 -5.87 -5.11
N SER A 12 42.01 -4.68 -5.66
CA SER A 12 41.13 -3.65 -5.16
C SER A 12 39.72 -4.20 -5.20
N LEU A 13 39.28 -4.80 -4.09
CA LEU A 13 37.87 -5.02 -3.76
C LEU A 13 37.24 -3.64 -3.54
N LEU A 14 37.07 -2.89 -4.63
CA LEU A 14 36.09 -1.84 -4.75
C LEU A 14 34.73 -2.54 -4.76
N CYS A 15 34.29 -2.98 -3.59
CA CYS A 15 32.88 -3.24 -3.37
C CYS A 15 32.19 -1.89 -3.54
N CYS A 16 31.59 -1.66 -4.71
CA CYS A 16 30.48 -0.73 -4.87
C CYS A 16 29.33 -1.21 -3.99
N HIS A 17 29.43 -0.96 -2.68
CA HIS A 17 28.22 -0.88 -1.86
C HIS A 17 27.52 0.38 -2.33
N GLY A 18 26.42 0.21 -3.07
CA GLY A 18 25.46 1.31 -3.27
C GLY A 18 25.14 1.92 -1.90
N ALA A 19 24.99 3.24 -1.84
CA ALA A 19 24.73 3.91 -0.58
C ALA A 19 23.49 3.30 0.09
N ASP A 20 23.63 2.86 1.35
CA ASP A 20 22.52 2.30 2.11
C ASP A 20 21.29 3.24 2.03
N VAL A 21 20.13 2.67 1.72
CA VAL A 21 18.89 3.44 1.63
C VAL A 21 18.50 3.96 3.02
N SER A 22 18.46 5.29 3.17
CA SER A 22 18.08 5.94 4.43
C SER A 22 16.60 6.31 4.48
N LEU A 23 16.09 6.55 5.69
CA LEU A 23 14.70 6.98 5.88
C LEU A 23 14.43 8.35 5.26
N ASP A 24 15.40 9.25 5.29
CA ASP A 24 15.31 10.55 4.63
C ASP A 24 15.16 10.38 3.11
N ARG A 25 15.91 9.46 2.51
CA ARG A 25 15.81 9.14 1.07
C ARG A 25 14.44 8.57 0.73
N VAL A 26 13.94 7.61 1.52
CA VAL A 26 12.60 7.02 1.35
C VAL A 26 11.50 8.08 1.50
N THR A 27 11.62 8.95 2.50
CA THR A 27 10.63 10.01 2.77
C THR A 27 10.63 11.06 1.66
N ALA A 28 11.81 11.46 1.17
CA ALA A 28 11.93 12.37 0.04
C ALA A 28 11.29 11.76 -1.22
N LEU A 29 11.56 10.49 -1.48
CA LEU A 29 10.98 9.75 -2.60
C LEU A 29 9.45 9.64 -2.49
N ALA A 30 8.92 9.32 -1.31
CA ALA A 30 7.49 9.29 -1.02
C ALA A 30 6.84 10.65 -1.31
N LYS A 31 7.51 11.76 -0.97
CA LYS A 31 7.02 13.10 -1.29
C LYS A 31 6.97 13.39 -2.79
N THR A 32 7.89 12.83 -3.57
CA THR A 32 7.88 12.98 -5.04
C THR A 32 6.74 12.19 -5.67
N TYR A 33 6.56 10.93 -5.26
CA TYR A 33 5.60 10.01 -5.87
C TYR A 33 4.16 10.22 -5.40
N PHE A 34 3.95 10.40 -4.09
CA PHE A 34 2.63 10.57 -3.48
C PHE A 34 2.28 12.05 -3.36
N ARG A 35 2.33 12.79 -4.47
CA ARG A 35 2.06 14.23 -4.51
C ARG A 35 0.63 14.53 -4.96
N ASP A 36 0.30 15.81 -5.08
CA ASP A 36 -0.97 16.25 -5.67
C ASP A 36 -0.88 16.07 -7.19
N SER A 37 -1.98 15.67 -7.83
CA SER A 37 -2.05 15.55 -9.30
C SER A 37 -3.18 16.40 -9.85
N ALA A 38 -3.13 16.66 -11.16
CA ALA A 38 -4.33 17.04 -11.90
C ALA A 38 -5.41 15.95 -11.73
N GLU A 39 -6.68 16.30 -11.92
CA GLU A 39 -7.78 15.35 -11.86
C GLU A 39 -7.55 14.21 -12.87
N VAL A 40 -7.36 12.98 -12.38
CA VAL A 40 -7.19 11.79 -13.22
C VAL A 40 -8.48 10.97 -13.16
N PRO A 41 -9.25 10.90 -14.25
CA PRO A 41 -10.38 9.99 -14.35
C PRO A 41 -9.89 8.55 -14.41
N MET A 42 -10.48 7.69 -13.59
CA MET A 42 -10.17 6.27 -13.51
C MET A 42 -11.42 5.41 -13.68
N SER A 43 -11.26 4.27 -14.35
CA SER A 43 -12.16 3.13 -14.20
C SER A 43 -11.59 2.21 -13.13
N VAL A 44 -12.42 1.79 -12.18
CA VAL A 44 -12.03 0.81 -11.17
C VAL A 44 -12.90 -0.42 -11.33
N VAL A 45 -12.29 -1.55 -11.65
CA VAL A 45 -12.96 -2.85 -11.62
C VAL A 45 -12.89 -3.37 -10.19
N VAL A 46 -14.05 -3.46 -9.55
CA VAL A 46 -14.21 -3.90 -8.17
C VAL A 46 -14.71 -5.33 -8.18
N THR A 47 -13.97 -6.23 -7.56
CA THR A 47 -14.38 -7.62 -7.35
C THR A 47 -14.50 -7.86 -5.85
N THR A 48 -15.66 -8.33 -5.40
CA THR A 48 -15.91 -8.68 -4.00
C THR A 48 -16.20 -10.18 -3.92
N VAL A 49 -15.43 -10.91 -3.12
CA VAL A 49 -15.62 -12.34 -2.86
C VAL A 49 -15.81 -12.55 -1.37
N VAL A 50 -16.89 -13.26 -1.01
CA VAL A 50 -17.16 -13.67 0.37
C VAL A 50 -17.09 -15.19 0.45
N THR A 51 -16.26 -15.72 1.34
CA THR A 51 -16.19 -17.15 1.64
C THR A 51 -16.56 -17.41 3.09
N ASP A 52 -17.19 -18.55 3.36
CA ASP A 52 -17.40 -19.01 4.74
C ASP A 52 -16.12 -19.61 5.36
N GLY A 53 -16.21 -20.05 6.62
CA GLY A 53 -15.10 -20.65 7.36
C GLY A 53 -14.57 -21.97 6.76
N ALA A 54 -15.34 -22.63 5.89
CA ALA A 54 -14.89 -23.80 5.14
C ALA A 54 -14.26 -23.43 3.78
N GLY A 55 -14.17 -22.14 3.46
CA GLY A 55 -13.67 -21.63 2.19
C GLY A 55 -14.68 -21.67 1.04
N LYS A 56 -15.94 -22.03 1.29
CA LYS A 56 -16.98 -22.05 0.24
C LYS A 56 -17.41 -20.62 -0.07
N VAL A 57 -17.43 -20.26 -1.36
CA VAL A 57 -17.94 -18.96 -1.83
C VAL A 57 -19.43 -18.83 -1.52
N LYS A 58 -19.79 -17.80 -0.75
CA LYS A 58 -21.16 -17.41 -0.42
C LYS A 58 -21.68 -16.28 -1.31
N HIS A 59 -20.78 -15.42 -1.76
CA HIS A 59 -21.09 -14.33 -2.66
C HIS A 59 -19.86 -14.00 -3.51
N GLN A 60 -20.09 -13.68 -4.77
CA GLN A 60 -19.09 -13.13 -5.67
C GLN A 60 -19.78 -12.09 -6.55
N GLY A 61 -19.21 -10.89 -6.59
CA GLY A 61 -19.69 -9.80 -7.42
C GLY A 61 -18.54 -9.10 -8.11
N GLN A 62 -18.79 -8.58 -9.31
CA GLN A 62 -17.87 -7.72 -10.03
C GLN A 62 -18.63 -6.55 -10.64
N SER A 63 -18.07 -5.35 -10.55
CA SER A 63 -18.65 -4.15 -11.16
C SER A 63 -17.54 -3.17 -11.51
N THR A 64 -17.82 -2.25 -12.42
CA THR A 64 -16.95 -1.11 -12.69
C THR A 64 -17.54 0.15 -12.07
N VAL A 65 -16.72 0.91 -11.34
CA VAL A 65 -17.06 2.24 -10.86
C VAL A 65 -16.16 3.28 -11.52
N ARG A 66 -16.66 4.50 -11.67
CA ARG A 66 -15.87 5.62 -12.18
C ARG A 66 -15.43 6.47 -11.01
N MET A 67 -14.16 6.82 -10.99
CA MET A 67 -13.57 7.67 -9.96
C MET A 67 -12.78 8.80 -10.60
N VAL A 68 -12.74 9.94 -9.93
CA VAL A 68 -11.77 11.00 -10.22
C VAL A 68 -10.82 11.07 -9.05
N PHE A 69 -9.55 10.87 -9.34
CA PHE A 69 -8.46 10.94 -8.39
C PHE A 69 -7.76 12.29 -8.48
N HIS A 70 -7.59 12.96 -7.34
CA HIS A 70 -7.04 14.32 -7.26
C HIS A 70 -5.62 14.34 -6.66
N GLY A 71 -5.01 13.17 -6.51
CA GLY A 71 -3.73 13.02 -5.84
C GLY A 71 -3.79 12.87 -4.33
N TYR A 72 -2.61 12.95 -3.70
CA TYR A 72 -2.37 12.56 -2.32
C TYR A 72 -2.37 13.76 -1.31
N ASN A 73 -2.68 15.00 -1.76
CA ASN A 73 -2.77 16.26 -0.99
C ASN A 73 -1.87 16.34 0.25
N GLN A 74 -0.59 16.56 0.02
CA GLN A 74 0.41 16.56 1.10
C GLN A 74 0.23 17.72 2.08
N ALA A 75 -0.24 18.89 1.61
CA ALA A 75 -0.31 20.11 2.41
C ALA A 75 -1.39 20.06 3.51
N SER A 76 -2.55 19.48 3.19
CA SER A 76 -3.64 19.35 4.18
C SER A 76 -3.65 17.99 4.89
N GLY A 77 -2.95 16.99 4.34
CA GLY A 77 -3.05 15.60 4.75
C GLY A 77 -4.47 15.04 4.56
N LYS A 78 -5.30 15.70 3.74
CA LYS A 78 -6.70 15.33 3.47
C LYS A 78 -6.86 14.91 2.03
N TRP A 79 -7.57 13.82 1.86
CA TRP A 79 -7.72 13.11 0.60
C TRP A 79 -9.09 13.42 0.01
N SER A 80 -9.19 13.70 -1.28
CA SER A 80 -10.48 13.88 -1.94
C SER A 80 -10.58 12.97 -3.16
N PHE A 81 -11.63 12.14 -3.19
CA PHE A 81 -12.05 11.40 -4.36
C PHE A 81 -13.51 11.76 -4.66
N ARG A 82 -13.87 11.81 -5.94
CA ARG A 82 -15.27 11.82 -6.37
C ARG A 82 -15.55 10.53 -7.12
N GLY A 83 -16.36 9.66 -6.53
CA GLY A 83 -16.81 8.41 -7.14
C GLY A 83 -18.24 8.52 -7.65
N ASN A 84 -18.49 7.99 -8.85
CA ASN A 84 -19.83 7.81 -9.40
C ASN A 84 -19.97 6.38 -9.94
N SER A 85 -20.94 5.64 -9.45
CA SER A 85 -21.23 4.26 -9.88
C SER A 85 -22.60 4.11 -10.57
N GLY A 86 -23.37 5.19 -10.71
CA GLY A 86 -24.80 5.13 -11.04
C GLY A 86 -25.64 4.59 -9.88
N TRP A 87 -26.98 4.75 -9.96
CA TRP A 87 -27.90 4.41 -8.86
C TRP A 87 -27.85 2.93 -8.44
N PHE A 88 -27.63 2.02 -9.40
CA PHE A 88 -27.72 0.58 -9.18
C PHE A 88 -26.46 -0.08 -8.59
N ASN A 89 -25.32 0.61 -8.51
CA ASN A 89 -24.03 0.04 -8.09
C ASN A 89 -23.47 0.68 -6.81
N THR A 90 -24.33 1.09 -5.88
CA THR A 90 -23.92 1.73 -4.62
C THR A 90 -23.12 0.78 -3.73
N GLY A 91 -23.42 -0.53 -3.74
CA GLY A 91 -22.64 -1.55 -3.04
C GLY A 91 -21.20 -1.67 -3.56
N ALA A 92 -21.03 -1.75 -4.88
CA ALA A 92 -19.71 -1.81 -5.51
C ALA A 92 -18.90 -0.52 -5.26
N LEU A 93 -19.55 0.65 -5.26
CA LEU A 93 -18.88 1.90 -4.88
C LEU A 93 -18.39 1.87 -3.43
N ARG A 94 -19.19 1.33 -2.52
CA ARG A 94 -18.82 1.21 -1.11
C ARG A 94 -17.63 0.27 -0.91
N ASP A 95 -17.65 -0.86 -1.60
CA ASP A 95 -16.56 -1.82 -1.54
C ASP A 95 -15.30 -1.21 -2.18
N SER A 96 -15.44 -0.53 -3.32
CA SER A 96 -14.34 0.22 -3.96
C SER A 96 -13.71 1.23 -3.01
N ILE A 97 -14.51 2.08 -2.37
CA ILE A 97 -14.02 3.07 -1.40
C ILE A 97 -13.31 2.39 -0.22
N SER A 98 -13.76 1.19 0.18
CA SER A 98 -13.07 0.41 1.21
C SER A 98 -11.68 -0.04 0.76
N GLY A 99 -11.50 -0.39 -0.52
CA GLY A 99 -10.18 -0.64 -1.12
C GLY A 99 -9.33 0.63 -1.26
N GLU A 100 -9.92 1.78 -1.64
CA GLU A 100 -9.20 3.07 -1.75
C GLU A 100 -8.49 3.47 -0.45
N PHE A 101 -9.12 3.21 0.70
CA PHE A 101 -8.53 3.51 1.99
C PHE A 101 -7.20 2.79 2.23
N ALA A 102 -6.97 1.62 1.60
CA ALA A 102 -5.68 0.93 1.67
C ALA A 102 -4.58 1.72 0.93
N ALA A 103 -4.86 2.19 -0.29
CA ALA A 103 -3.92 3.00 -1.05
C ALA A 103 -3.63 4.35 -0.36
N PHE A 104 -4.66 4.97 0.24
CA PHE A 104 -4.47 6.20 1.01
C PHE A 104 -3.64 5.96 2.26
N TYR A 105 -3.89 4.87 2.98
CA TYR A 105 -3.09 4.52 4.13
C TYR A 105 -1.64 4.29 3.74
N ALA A 106 -1.37 3.53 2.67
CA ALA A 106 -0.03 3.29 2.15
C ALA A 106 0.71 4.61 1.89
N ALA A 107 0.09 5.56 1.20
CA ALA A 107 0.75 6.82 0.91
C ALA A 107 0.90 7.74 2.14
N GLY A 108 -0.06 7.70 3.07
CA GLY A 108 0.05 8.40 4.36
C GLY A 108 1.08 7.78 5.31
N PHE A 109 1.45 6.52 5.09
CA PHE A 109 2.36 5.71 5.91
C PHE A 109 3.78 6.27 6.02
N LEU A 110 4.26 6.91 4.94
CA LEU A 110 5.63 7.44 4.84
C LEU A 110 5.69 8.97 4.94
N LEU A 111 4.55 9.63 5.06
CA LEU A 111 4.49 11.07 5.27
C LEU A 111 4.72 11.37 6.76
N PRO A 112 5.38 12.50 7.11
CA PRO A 112 5.82 12.79 8.47
C PRO A 112 4.67 12.58 9.46
N PRO A 113 4.79 11.66 10.42
CA PRO A 113 3.68 11.36 11.28
C PRO A 113 3.42 12.56 12.19
N LYS A 114 2.17 12.98 12.28
CA LYS A 114 1.71 13.85 13.38
C LYS A 114 1.76 13.14 14.75
N LYS A 115 2.28 11.90 14.82
CA LYS A 115 2.33 11.07 16.02
C LYS A 115 3.77 10.59 16.31
N PRO A 116 4.20 10.47 17.58
CA PRO A 116 5.62 10.41 17.91
C PRO A 116 6.18 8.99 18.18
N ALA A 117 5.55 7.89 17.73
CA ALA A 117 5.92 6.54 18.22
C ALA A 117 5.85 5.41 17.17
N GLN A 118 6.08 5.70 15.89
CA GLN A 118 6.19 4.65 14.88
C GLN A 118 7.64 4.18 14.77
N ASN A 119 7.89 2.90 15.04
CA ASN A 119 9.20 2.30 14.80
C ASN A 119 9.28 1.96 13.31
N ILE A 120 10.04 2.76 12.56
CA ILE A 120 10.32 2.54 11.15
C ILE A 120 11.72 1.95 11.03
N GLU A 121 11.81 0.78 10.42
CA GLU A 121 13.03 0.04 10.16
C GLU A 121 13.21 -0.09 8.65
N ILE A 122 14.43 0.19 8.17
CA ILE A 122 14.81 -0.08 6.78
C ILE A 122 15.67 -1.32 6.76
N GLN A 123 15.18 -2.34 6.07
CA GLN A 123 15.90 -3.58 5.87
C GLN A 123 16.51 -3.57 4.48
N GLN A 124 17.83 -3.48 4.43
CA GLN A 124 18.57 -3.59 3.18
C GLN A 124 18.49 -5.03 2.65
N PRO A 125 18.47 -5.22 1.33
CA PRO A 125 18.52 -6.55 0.75
C PRO A 125 19.86 -7.23 1.06
N SER A 126 19.81 -8.50 1.44
CA SER A 126 21.02 -9.32 1.63
C SER A 126 21.65 -9.79 0.32
N GLU A 127 20.91 -9.69 -0.80
CA GLU A 127 21.31 -10.17 -2.13
C GLU A 127 20.97 -9.11 -3.21
N PRO A 128 21.81 -8.94 -4.24
CA PRO A 128 21.49 -8.07 -5.37
C PRO A 128 20.16 -8.45 -6.05
N GLY A 129 19.37 -7.44 -6.41
CA GLY A 129 18.08 -7.63 -7.08
C GLY A 129 16.91 -7.97 -6.14
N LYS A 130 17.14 -8.11 -4.83
CA LYS A 130 16.07 -8.14 -3.83
C LYS A 130 15.64 -6.70 -3.47
N PRO A 131 14.36 -6.49 -3.13
CA PRO A 131 13.88 -5.16 -2.77
C PRO A 131 14.40 -4.72 -1.40
N VAL A 132 14.51 -3.40 -1.24
CA VAL A 132 14.65 -2.76 0.08
C VAL A 132 13.28 -2.75 0.74
N LEU A 133 13.22 -3.09 2.03
CA LEU A 133 11.97 -3.13 2.77
C LEU A 133 11.92 -1.98 3.78
N VAL A 134 10.82 -1.25 3.80
CA VAL A 134 10.54 -0.22 4.80
C VAL A 134 9.40 -0.73 5.67
N VAL A 135 9.74 -1.17 6.87
CA VAL A 135 8.83 -1.82 7.80
C VAL A 135 8.44 -0.83 8.89
N MET A 136 7.16 -0.71 9.17
CA MET A 136 6.67 0.04 10.32
C MET A 136 5.84 -0.88 11.21
N LYS A 137 6.02 -0.70 12.51
CA LYS A 137 5.23 -1.37 13.53
C LYS A 137 4.71 -0.35 14.51
N ASP A 138 3.39 -0.33 14.66
CA ASP A 138 2.76 0.36 15.77
C ASP A 138 2.97 -0.43 17.07
N GLY A 139 2.86 0.26 18.20
CA GLY A 139 2.89 -0.35 19.53
C GLY A 139 1.58 -1.07 19.88
N ALA A 140 1.09 -0.86 21.10
CA ALA A 140 -0.17 -1.45 21.52
C ALA A 140 -1.35 -0.92 20.68
N CYS A 141 -2.08 -1.82 20.02
CA CYS A 141 -3.22 -1.49 19.19
C CYS A 141 -4.56 -1.65 19.93
N PRO A 142 -5.54 -0.76 19.66
CA PRO A 142 -6.89 -0.92 20.16
C PRO A 142 -7.60 -2.09 19.48
N GLU A 143 -8.85 -2.33 19.86
CA GLU A 143 -9.69 -3.34 19.21
C GLU A 143 -9.90 -3.04 17.71
N LEU A 144 -9.92 -4.10 16.91
CA LEU A 144 -10.07 -4.02 15.46
C LEU A 144 -11.53 -3.73 15.07
N GLN A 145 -11.91 -2.46 15.06
CA GLN A 145 -13.25 -2.04 14.62
C GLN A 145 -13.24 -1.60 13.16
N LEU A 146 -14.28 -1.93 12.39
CA LEU A 146 -14.49 -1.36 11.05
C LEU A 146 -15.21 0.00 11.13
N MET A 147 -15.06 0.81 10.09
CA MET A 147 -15.86 2.01 9.91
C MET A 147 -17.34 1.66 9.68
N PRO A 148 -18.33 2.44 10.18
CA PRO A 148 -19.74 2.09 10.08
C PRO A 148 -20.30 1.88 8.66
N ARG A 149 -19.64 2.45 7.65
CA ARG A 149 -20.06 2.38 6.23
C ARG A 149 -19.07 1.66 5.33
N TRP A 150 -17.86 1.37 5.79
CA TRP A 150 -16.78 0.90 4.93
C TRP A 150 -16.13 -0.32 5.58
N MET A 151 -15.76 -1.31 4.76
CA MET A 151 -15.07 -2.50 5.22
C MET A 151 -13.57 -2.21 5.38
N PHE A 152 -13.27 -1.18 6.17
CA PHE A 152 -11.92 -0.73 6.46
C PHE A 152 -11.77 -0.38 7.96
N PRO A 153 -10.62 -0.63 8.60
CA PRO A 153 -10.39 -0.33 10.01
C PRO A 153 -10.65 1.14 10.37
N LYS A 154 -11.37 1.37 11.47
CA LYS A 154 -11.63 2.70 12.03
C LYS A 154 -10.35 3.35 12.57
N VAL A 155 -9.48 2.56 13.19
CA VAL A 155 -8.16 2.99 13.65
C VAL A 155 -7.13 2.17 12.89
N PHE A 156 -6.26 2.86 12.16
CA PHE A 156 -5.11 2.27 11.50
C PHE A 156 -4.06 1.96 12.57
N CYS A 157 -3.93 0.69 12.91
CA CYS A 157 -2.93 0.24 13.87
C CYS A 157 -2.49 -1.18 13.53
N GLY A 158 -1.19 -1.37 13.34
CA GLY A 158 -0.64 -2.68 13.02
C GLY A 158 0.79 -2.64 12.51
N SER A 159 1.09 -3.51 11.56
CA SER A 159 2.36 -3.49 10.85
C SER A 159 2.10 -3.24 9.37
N GLY A 160 2.89 -2.36 8.77
CA GLY A 160 2.92 -2.26 7.33
C GLY A 160 4.34 -2.34 6.80
N GLN A 161 4.44 -2.57 5.50
CA GLN A 161 5.69 -2.80 4.83
C GLN A 161 5.60 -2.30 3.40
N PHE A 162 6.54 -1.45 3.01
CA PHE A 162 6.81 -1.18 1.61
C PHE A 162 7.95 -2.06 1.09
N SER A 163 7.80 -2.50 -0.15
CA SER A 163 8.86 -3.07 -0.97
C SER A 163 9.28 -2.06 -2.03
N LEU A 164 10.57 -1.69 -2.05
CA LEU A 164 11.15 -0.77 -3.01
C LEU A 164 12.14 -1.53 -3.90
N ALA A 165 11.96 -1.43 -5.21
CA ALA A 165 13.01 -1.84 -6.15
C ALA A 165 14.14 -0.82 -6.17
N VAL A 166 15.36 -1.32 -6.35
CA VAL A 166 16.57 -0.54 -6.62
C VAL A 166 16.97 -0.81 -8.06
N ASP A 167 16.86 0.19 -8.92
CA ASP A 167 17.25 0.08 -10.32
C ASP A 167 18.77 0.27 -10.48
N ALA A 168 19.32 -0.06 -11.66
CA ALA A 168 20.76 0.02 -11.94
C ALA A 168 21.36 1.42 -11.80
N GLY A 169 20.52 2.47 -11.81
CA GLY A 169 20.91 3.86 -11.55
C GLY A 169 20.82 4.27 -10.08
N ASP A 170 20.61 3.33 -9.16
CA ASP A 170 20.27 3.58 -7.74
C ASP A 170 18.91 4.31 -7.57
N ASP A 171 18.07 4.29 -8.59
CA ASP A 171 16.71 4.82 -8.51
C ASP A 171 15.82 3.89 -7.69
N LEU A 172 15.09 4.46 -6.74
CA LEU A 172 14.15 3.73 -5.90
C LEU A 172 12.72 3.87 -6.45
N THR A 173 12.00 2.74 -6.48
CA THR A 173 10.59 2.73 -6.89
C THR A 173 9.78 1.88 -5.92
N PHE A 174 8.73 2.46 -5.33
CA PHE A 174 7.76 1.70 -4.54
C PHE A 174 7.01 0.73 -5.45
N GLN A 175 7.04 -0.56 -5.12
CA GLN A 175 6.38 -1.59 -5.91
C GLN A 175 5.10 -2.06 -5.25
N HIS A 176 5.21 -2.36 -3.95
CA HIS A 176 4.17 -3.05 -3.21
C HIS A 176 4.12 -2.54 -1.79
N PHE A 177 2.92 -2.49 -1.23
CA PHE A 177 2.67 -2.21 0.16
C PHE A 177 1.77 -3.27 0.77
N ASN A 178 2.12 -3.76 1.95
CA ASN A 178 1.25 -4.58 2.77
C ASN A 178 0.96 -3.91 4.09
N PHE A 179 -0.22 -4.17 4.62
CA PHE A 179 -0.61 -3.81 5.97
C PHE A 179 -1.42 -4.93 6.61
N ASP A 180 -1.04 -5.27 7.84
CA ASP A 180 -1.75 -6.18 8.72
C ASP A 180 -2.15 -5.45 10.00
N SER A 181 -3.45 -5.42 10.29
CA SER A 181 -3.93 -4.82 11.53
C SER A 181 -3.54 -5.66 12.75
N ALA A 182 -3.12 -5.02 13.84
CA ALA A 182 -2.70 -5.73 15.07
C ALA A 182 -3.67 -5.57 16.25
N GLY A 183 -4.96 -5.35 15.98
CA GLY A 183 -5.98 -5.17 17.02
C GLY A 183 -6.53 -6.47 17.59
N ARG A 184 -7.02 -6.42 18.84
CA ARG A 184 -7.77 -7.54 19.43
C ARG A 184 -9.07 -7.77 18.67
N PRO A 185 -9.58 -9.03 18.57
CA PRO A 185 -10.83 -9.32 17.92
C PRO A 185 -12.00 -8.52 18.48
N SER A 186 -12.91 -8.06 17.62
CA SER A 186 -14.10 -7.32 18.04
C SER A 186 -15.35 -7.74 17.28
N ALA A 187 -16.52 -7.48 17.85
CA ALA A 187 -17.78 -7.70 17.18
C ALA A 187 -17.94 -6.73 16.00
N ALA A 188 -18.50 -7.22 14.90
CA ALA A 188 -18.93 -6.40 13.77
C ALA A 188 -20.05 -7.08 12.99
N LYS A 189 -20.69 -6.29 12.13
CA LYS A 189 -21.66 -6.77 11.16
C LYS A 189 -21.06 -6.67 9.76
N VAL A 190 -20.79 -7.81 9.15
CA VAL A 190 -20.16 -7.89 7.83
C VAL A 190 -21.21 -8.37 6.80
N PRO A 191 -21.36 -7.68 5.65
CA PRO A 191 -22.26 -8.12 4.58
C PRO A 191 -22.06 -9.60 4.22
N TYR A 192 -23.17 -10.32 4.00
CA TYR A 192 -23.22 -11.76 3.69
C TYR A 192 -22.71 -12.72 4.78
N LEU A 193 -22.01 -12.25 5.82
CA LEU A 193 -21.59 -13.05 6.98
C LEU A 193 -22.40 -12.77 8.26
N GLY A 194 -23.13 -11.64 8.28
CA GLY A 194 -23.96 -11.23 9.42
C GLY A 194 -23.12 -10.75 10.60
N ASP A 195 -23.57 -11.03 11.82
CA ASP A 195 -22.83 -10.73 13.05
C ASP A 195 -21.65 -11.69 13.21
N VAL A 196 -20.45 -11.13 13.34
CA VAL A 196 -19.17 -11.85 13.34
C VAL A 196 -18.23 -11.26 14.39
N GLN A 197 -17.19 -12.03 14.74
CA GLN A 197 -15.98 -11.49 15.34
C GLN A 197 -14.97 -11.23 14.22
N LEU A 198 -14.54 -9.97 14.08
CA LEU A 198 -13.39 -9.60 13.27
C LEU A 198 -12.14 -10.13 13.94
N THR A 199 -11.32 -10.87 13.20
CA THR A 199 -10.10 -11.48 13.72
C THR A 199 -8.85 -10.97 13.02
N GLY A 200 -9.00 -10.30 11.88
CA GLY A 200 -7.89 -9.68 11.16
C GLY A 200 -8.36 -8.81 10.01
N PHE A 201 -7.48 -7.90 9.61
CA PHE A 201 -7.59 -7.12 8.40
C PHE A 201 -6.23 -7.08 7.74
N HIS A 202 -6.20 -7.40 6.45
CA HIS A 202 -5.03 -7.31 5.61
C HIS A 202 -5.33 -6.40 4.43
N ALA A 203 -4.37 -5.58 4.03
CA ALA A 203 -4.44 -4.81 2.80
C ALA A 203 -3.12 -4.91 2.04
N ALA A 204 -3.22 -5.21 0.75
CA ALA A 204 -2.12 -5.18 -0.19
C ALA A 204 -2.38 -4.11 -1.25
N VAL A 205 -1.35 -3.38 -1.65
CA VAL A 205 -1.43 -2.34 -2.67
C VAL A 205 -0.26 -2.49 -3.62
N ASP A 206 -0.57 -2.69 -4.89
CA ASP A 206 0.40 -2.64 -5.97
C ASP A 206 0.41 -1.26 -6.61
N PHE A 207 1.60 -0.81 -6.95
CA PHE A 207 1.82 0.48 -7.56
C PHE A 207 2.36 0.36 -8.98
N GLN A 208 2.08 1.38 -9.78
CA GLN A 208 2.64 1.55 -11.12
C GLN A 208 3.16 2.97 -11.29
N LYS A 209 4.31 3.08 -11.96
CA LYS A 209 4.99 4.33 -12.24
C LYS A 209 4.50 4.88 -13.58
N GLU A 210 4.05 6.12 -13.59
CA GLU A 210 3.42 6.73 -14.76
C GLU A 210 3.92 8.17 -14.96
N PHE A 211 3.97 8.62 -16.21
CA PHE A 211 4.34 10.00 -16.56
C PHE A 211 3.12 10.74 -17.09
N LEU A 212 2.67 11.73 -16.33
CA LEU A 212 1.61 12.62 -16.79
C LEU A 212 2.13 13.55 -17.91
N PRO A 213 1.27 13.94 -18.87
CA PRO A 213 1.66 14.90 -19.91
C PRO A 213 2.23 16.20 -19.30
N GLY A 214 3.47 16.53 -19.65
CA GLY A 214 4.15 17.73 -19.18
C GLY A 214 4.89 17.58 -17.84
N ASP A 215 4.74 16.46 -17.14
CA ASP A 215 5.46 16.20 -15.89
C ASP A 215 6.90 15.74 -16.16
N LYS A 216 7.84 16.36 -15.46
CA LYS A 216 9.27 15.99 -15.51
C LYS A 216 9.63 14.86 -14.55
N SER A 217 8.72 14.50 -13.65
CA SER A 217 8.95 13.46 -12.65
C SER A 217 7.77 12.50 -12.64
N PRO A 218 8.05 11.20 -12.52
CA PRO A 218 7.03 10.16 -12.50
C PRO A 218 6.10 10.33 -11.30
N TYR A 219 4.88 9.86 -11.48
CA TYR A 219 3.87 9.73 -10.46
C TYR A 219 3.66 8.26 -10.16
N LEU A 220 3.29 7.92 -8.92
CA LEU A 220 2.99 6.55 -8.55
C LEU A 220 1.47 6.39 -8.38
N TRP A 221 0.86 5.58 -9.24
CA TRP A 221 -0.55 5.23 -9.16
C TRP A 221 -0.74 3.90 -8.48
N THR A 222 -1.83 3.80 -7.76
CA THR A 222 -2.39 2.51 -7.38
C THR A 222 -2.75 1.75 -8.66
N LYS A 223 -2.18 0.57 -8.83
CA LYS A 223 -2.53 -0.38 -9.90
C LYS A 223 -3.62 -1.34 -9.42
N GLU A 224 -3.44 -1.86 -8.22
CA GLU A 224 -4.39 -2.78 -7.59
C GLU A 224 -4.40 -2.55 -6.08
N THR A 225 -5.57 -2.68 -5.45
CA THR A 225 -5.66 -2.89 -4.00
C THR A 225 -6.40 -4.18 -3.71
N VAL A 226 -5.92 -4.96 -2.75
CA VAL A 226 -6.63 -6.13 -2.22
C VAL A 226 -6.80 -5.94 -0.72
N SER A 227 -8.04 -5.73 -0.28
CA SER A 227 -8.40 -5.67 1.14
C SER A 227 -9.07 -6.99 1.55
N THR A 228 -8.56 -7.63 2.59
CA THR A 228 -9.12 -8.87 3.15
C THR A 228 -9.54 -8.67 4.59
N ILE A 229 -10.84 -8.84 4.85
CA ILE A 229 -11.45 -8.81 6.16
C ILE A 229 -11.61 -10.26 6.62
N VAL A 230 -10.94 -10.62 7.72
CA VAL A 230 -10.95 -11.98 8.29
C VAL A 230 -11.85 -12.01 9.51
N THR A 231 -12.69 -13.03 9.59
CA THR A 231 -13.68 -13.20 10.67
C THR A 231 -13.70 -14.63 11.17
N ASN A 232 -14.35 -14.86 12.30
CA ASN A 232 -14.62 -16.21 12.80
C ASN A 232 -15.58 -17.03 11.93
N LYS A 233 -16.32 -16.42 10.99
CA LYS A 233 -17.28 -17.09 10.11
C LYS A 233 -16.81 -17.22 8.65
N GLY A 234 -15.64 -16.69 8.32
CA GLY A 234 -15.15 -16.62 6.94
C GLY A 234 -14.38 -15.33 6.65
N LYS A 235 -14.25 -14.98 5.37
CA LYS A 235 -13.53 -13.79 4.92
C LYS A 235 -14.26 -13.06 3.80
N VAL A 236 -14.00 -11.76 3.71
CA VAL A 236 -14.38 -10.91 2.58
C VAL A 236 -13.10 -10.39 1.94
N THR A 237 -12.94 -10.60 0.64
CA THR A 237 -11.85 -10.05 -0.16
C THR A 237 -12.43 -9.05 -1.16
N ILE A 238 -11.88 -7.85 -1.18
CA ILE A 238 -12.24 -6.77 -2.11
C ILE A 238 -10.99 -6.45 -2.92
N THR A 239 -11.09 -6.60 -4.23
CA THR A 239 -10.02 -6.26 -5.18
C THR A 239 -10.48 -5.09 -6.03
N ASN A 240 -9.70 -4.01 -6.03
CA ASN A 240 -9.87 -2.89 -6.97
C ASN A 240 -8.73 -2.92 -7.97
N GLN A 241 -9.05 -2.96 -9.26
CA GLN A 241 -8.08 -2.80 -10.34
C GLN A 241 -8.30 -1.47 -11.03
N TYR A 242 -7.25 -0.66 -11.08
CA TYR A 242 -7.32 0.72 -11.51
C TYR A 242 -6.85 0.85 -12.95
N SER A 243 -7.61 1.59 -13.75
CA SER A 243 -7.25 1.90 -15.13
C SER A 243 -7.51 3.39 -15.38
N PRO A 244 -6.46 4.19 -15.63
CA PRO A 244 -6.58 5.56 -16.11
C PRO A 244 -7.38 5.61 -17.41
N ARG A 245 -8.01 6.76 -17.69
CA ARG A 245 -8.77 7.01 -18.93
C ARG A 245 -8.13 8.10 -19.78
#